data_AF-A0A8S2KKN4-F1
#
_entry.id   AF-A0A8S2KKN4-F1
#
_cell.length_a   1.000
_cell.length_b   1.000
_cell.length_c   1.000
_cell.angle_alpha   90.00
_cell.angle_beta   90.00
_cell.angle_gamma   90.00
#
_symmetry.space_group_name_H-M   'P 1'
#
loop_
_entity.id
_entity.type
_entity.pdbx_description
1 polymer ?
#
loop_
_entity_poly.entity_id
_entity_poly.type
_entity_poly.pdbx_seq_one_letter_code
_entity_poly.pdbx_strand_id
1 'polypeptide(L)'
;ESLYILPTLALVASLAISDTLVLVFKLLSYRNKASQHIYFPTVYNISIFGKVSVLLSVWIIVLMTIEPTLVVLFPFHKTQFVSQRRARTVVMITAIIAIAFSARPLVIRMDTARTQVVPLIIGNFLTIVIAKRAVNRRHDLFANNSNQQNCKMDSTESQLMLMLLIVTLMFIVYFIPFTITNVVSRLGLPFDYWFTQKSFEGYTALRVLSALLKDSNFYTNFDVYCPEPRPTFSGILNLTTEHAIEESGFLGTRRGKINIRWYEYTFLALSLLAAIVTDGLTIARIAQSDPSNDPDFAYGILILVHSIFLLIFLITGIFYQRITDIVAFFLSSVLLTIYVIAHFIAKITHNNDGQSTQTKIRLVRLIFTITFNLCFIPLAVMVIKDYRRDEFSKRLFGVFPAARRPLKIYSIFDCVVRINTMLSISSLLLNLYNVTGYETVDRVLLIIGIPLTLLWLGMGIGMARLENYMLVFIFYIFSLFQFGFLGYSFYTAIQYSTQISRGSASSLTTTKATMINLVPVLQVLYVCISANLLTHILSMGMGFWCTRHFKQGLKEKVFNNKIDKWIQKRWSQN
;
A
#
# COMPACT_ATOMS: atom_id res chain seq x y z
N GLU A 1 -35.07 13.67 -13.05
CA GLU A 1 -33.72 13.20 -12.66
C GLU A 1 -33.67 12.55 -11.27
N SER A 2 -34.40 13.04 -10.27
CA SER A 2 -34.48 12.44 -8.92
C SER A 2 -34.96 10.98 -8.87
N LEU A 3 -35.69 10.49 -9.88
CA LEU A 3 -36.21 9.13 -9.90
C LEU A 3 -35.14 8.03 -10.05
N TYR A 4 -33.97 8.34 -10.62
CA TYR A 4 -32.91 7.35 -10.89
C TYR A 4 -32.03 7.03 -9.68
N ILE A 5 -32.01 7.92 -8.67
CA ILE A 5 -31.18 7.74 -7.48
C ILE A 5 -31.84 6.71 -6.54
N LEU A 6 -33.18 6.60 -6.54
CA LEU A 6 -33.90 5.78 -5.56
C LEU A 6 -33.63 4.26 -5.62
N PRO A 7 -33.56 3.60 -6.79
CA PRO A 7 -33.32 2.15 -6.86
C PRO A 7 -31.90 1.79 -6.38
N THR A 8 -30.88 2.51 -6.87
CA THR A 8 -29.51 2.31 -6.43
C THR A 8 -29.34 2.64 -4.96
N LEU A 9 -30.00 3.68 -4.46
CA LEU A 9 -29.98 4.03 -3.04
C LEU A 9 -30.57 2.91 -2.17
N ALA A 10 -31.61 2.21 -2.64
CA ALA A 10 -32.16 1.07 -1.92
C ALA A 10 -31.18 -0.11 -1.85
N LEU A 11 -30.42 -0.37 -2.91
CA LEU A 11 -29.36 -1.39 -2.91
C LEU A 11 -28.18 -0.98 -2.02
N VAL A 12 -27.71 0.28 -2.11
CA VAL A 12 -26.65 0.81 -1.25
C VAL A 12 -27.05 0.73 0.22
N ALA A 13 -28.27 1.16 0.57
CA ALA A 13 -28.78 1.07 1.93
C ALA A 13 -28.86 -0.38 2.41
N SER A 14 -29.32 -1.30 1.56
CA SER A 14 -29.37 -2.73 1.90
C SER A 14 -27.98 -3.31 2.11
N LEU A 15 -27.00 -2.90 1.30
CA LEU A 15 -25.60 -3.29 1.44
C LEU A 15 -25.00 -2.77 2.74
N ALA A 16 -25.22 -1.48 3.07
CA ALA A 16 -24.75 -0.87 4.31
C ALA A 16 -25.37 -1.54 5.55
N ILE A 17 -26.66 -1.87 5.52
CA ILE A 17 -27.33 -2.62 6.59
C ILE A 17 -26.70 -4.01 6.73
N SER A 18 -26.48 -4.71 5.62
CA SER A 18 -25.85 -6.02 5.60
C SER A 18 -24.43 -5.99 6.18
N ASP A 19 -23.61 -5.02 5.75
CA ASP A 19 -22.24 -4.83 6.22
C ASP A 19 -22.19 -4.49 7.72
N THR A 20 -23.13 -3.65 8.19
CA THR A 20 -23.29 -3.33 9.61
C THR A 20 -23.65 -4.56 10.43
N LEU A 21 -24.59 -5.39 9.94
CA LEU A 21 -24.95 -6.65 10.60
C LEU A 21 -23.75 -7.62 10.66
N VAL A 22 -22.94 -7.72 9.60
CA VAL A 22 -21.71 -8.53 9.63
C VAL A 22 -20.78 -8.08 10.76
N LEU A 23 -20.55 -6.78 10.90
CA LEU A 23 -19.68 -6.22 11.94
C LEU A 23 -20.24 -6.47 13.34
N VAL A 24 -21.54 -6.26 13.54
CA VAL A 24 -22.22 -6.51 14.82
C VAL A 24 -22.14 -7.98 15.21
N PHE A 25 -22.47 -8.91 14.30
CA PHE A 25 -22.40 -10.35 14.60
C PHE A 25 -20.97 -10.83 14.85
N LYS A 26 -19.96 -10.25 14.17
CA LYS A 26 -18.55 -10.55 14.46
C LYS A 26 -18.11 -10.03 15.82
N LEU A 27 -18.51 -8.82 16.18
CA LEU A 27 -18.22 -8.24 17.49
C LEU A 27 -18.81 -9.11 18.61
N LEU A 28 -20.07 -9.54 18.45
CA LEU A 28 -20.73 -10.46 19.37
C LEU A 28 -20.02 -11.82 19.42
N SER A 29 -19.61 -12.36 18.27
CA SER A 29 -18.84 -13.61 18.21
C SER A 29 -17.48 -13.49 18.89
N TYR A 30 -16.79 -12.35 18.75
CA TYR A 30 -15.49 -12.10 19.37
C TYR A 30 -15.62 -11.98 20.89
N ARG A 31 -16.59 -11.21 21.37
CA ARG A 31 -16.90 -11.06 22.80
C ARG A 31 -17.21 -12.41 23.43
N ASN A 32 -18.01 -13.24 22.78
CA ASN A 32 -18.34 -14.57 23.29
C ASN A 32 -17.14 -15.53 23.30
N LYS A 33 -16.24 -15.42 22.30
CA LYS A 33 -15.02 -16.25 22.25
C LYS A 33 -14.01 -15.88 23.35
N ALA A 34 -13.95 -14.61 23.73
CA ALA A 34 -13.09 -14.12 24.82
C ALA A 34 -13.55 -14.59 26.21
N SER A 35 -14.84 -14.91 26.38
CA SER A 35 -15.41 -15.32 27.67
C SER A 35 -15.23 -16.82 28.04
N GLN A 36 -14.40 -17.54 27.27
CA GLN A 36 -13.81 -18.89 27.40
C GLN A 36 -14.49 -20.07 28.13
N HIS A 37 -15.62 -19.98 28.84
CA HIS A 37 -16.04 -21.11 29.70
C HIS A 37 -17.33 -21.85 29.37
N ILE A 38 -18.20 -21.40 28.45
CA ILE A 38 -19.40 -22.18 28.12
C ILE A 38 -19.73 -22.10 26.62
N TYR A 39 -19.50 -23.20 25.90
CA TYR A 39 -19.96 -23.39 24.52
C TYR A 39 -21.49 -23.57 24.51
N PHE A 40 -22.23 -22.47 24.62
CA PHE A 40 -23.67 -22.52 24.39
C PHE A 40 -23.98 -22.72 22.89
N PRO A 41 -24.93 -23.59 22.52
CA PRO A 41 -25.43 -23.75 21.15
C PRO A 41 -25.86 -22.42 20.49
N THR A 42 -26.23 -21.42 21.29
CA THR A 42 -26.59 -20.08 20.85
C THR A 42 -25.45 -19.34 20.14
N VAL A 43 -24.18 -19.59 20.49
CA VAL A 43 -23.03 -18.95 19.84
C VAL A 43 -22.84 -19.45 18.40
N TYR A 44 -23.11 -20.73 18.15
CA TYR A 44 -23.09 -21.30 16.80
C TYR A 44 -24.16 -20.65 15.91
N ASN A 45 -25.35 -20.41 16.46
CA ASN A 45 -26.44 -19.73 15.75
C ASN A 45 -26.07 -18.28 15.38
N ILE A 46 -25.37 -17.54 16.24
CA ILE A 46 -24.89 -16.18 15.94
C ILE A 46 -23.91 -16.17 14.76
N SER A 47 -23.03 -17.18 14.66
CA SER A 47 -22.10 -17.31 13.53
C SER A 47 -22.81 -17.53 12.19
N ILE A 48 -23.96 -18.24 12.21
CA ILE A 48 -24.77 -18.46 11.00
C ILE A 48 -25.32 -17.14 10.48
N PHE A 49 -25.85 -16.28 11.36
CA PHE A 49 -26.34 -14.95 10.94
C PHE A 49 -25.23 -14.09 10.32
N GLY A 50 -24.01 -14.15 10.86
CA GLY A 50 -22.86 -13.50 10.23
C GLY A 50 -22.60 -14.00 8.80
N LYS A 51 -22.77 -15.31 8.55
CA LYS A 51 -22.62 -15.89 7.19
C LYS A 51 -23.75 -15.47 6.25
N VAL A 52 -25.00 -15.38 6.75
CA VAL A 52 -26.15 -14.85 6.01
C VAL A 52 -25.85 -13.44 5.51
N SER A 53 -25.41 -12.55 6.41
CA SER A 53 -25.11 -11.17 6.06
C SER A 53 -23.94 -11.07 5.07
N VAL A 54 -22.88 -11.87 5.21
CA VAL A 54 -21.79 -11.89 4.22
C VAL A 54 -22.30 -12.32 2.84
N LEU A 55 -23.13 -13.37 2.78
CA LEU A 55 -23.70 -13.85 1.52
C LEU A 55 -24.64 -12.80 0.90
N LEU A 56 -25.44 -12.13 1.73
CA LEU A 56 -26.33 -11.06 1.30
C LEU A 56 -25.54 -9.87 0.72
N SER A 57 -24.47 -9.42 1.39
CA SER A 57 -23.61 -8.34 0.87
C SER A 57 -23.01 -8.70 -0.49
N VAL A 58 -22.53 -9.93 -0.66
CA VAL A 58 -22.00 -10.42 -1.96
C VAL A 58 -23.05 -10.32 -3.06
N TRP A 59 -24.26 -10.83 -2.81
CA TRP A 59 -25.31 -10.81 -3.82
C TRP A 59 -25.85 -9.41 -4.10
N ILE A 60 -25.91 -8.52 -3.10
CA ILE A 60 -26.28 -7.13 -3.33
C ILE A 60 -25.24 -6.44 -4.21
N ILE A 61 -23.94 -6.69 -4.03
CA ILE A 61 -22.90 -6.16 -4.93
C ILE A 61 -23.12 -6.68 -6.35
N VAL A 62 -23.41 -7.96 -6.54
CA VAL A 62 -23.74 -8.52 -7.87
C VAL A 62 -24.96 -7.81 -8.46
N LEU A 63 -26.02 -7.59 -7.69
CA LEU A 63 -27.20 -6.84 -8.16
C LEU A 63 -26.87 -5.39 -8.53
N MET A 64 -26.05 -4.72 -7.72
CA MET A 64 -25.57 -3.37 -8.00
C MET A 64 -24.70 -3.31 -9.24
N THR A 65 -24.10 -4.42 -9.69
CA THR A 65 -23.40 -4.51 -10.99
C THR A 65 -24.36 -4.77 -12.14
N ILE A 66 -25.34 -5.66 -11.95
CA ILE A 66 -26.32 -6.02 -12.98
C ILE A 66 -27.22 -4.84 -13.35
N GLU A 67 -27.67 -4.04 -12.37
CA GLU A 67 -28.58 -2.93 -12.64
C GLU A 67 -27.98 -1.90 -13.62
N PRO A 68 -26.80 -1.31 -13.37
CA PRO A 68 -26.13 -0.44 -14.34
C PRO A 68 -25.83 -1.14 -15.66
N THR A 69 -25.57 -2.46 -15.65
CA THR A 69 -25.44 -3.24 -16.90
C THR A 69 -26.67 -3.12 -17.77
N LEU A 70 -27.84 -3.40 -17.19
CA LEU A 70 -29.11 -3.39 -17.90
C LEU A 70 -29.44 -1.99 -18.43
N VAL A 71 -29.13 -0.96 -17.63
CA VAL A 71 -29.27 0.44 -18.03
C VAL A 71 -28.38 0.78 -19.23
N VAL A 72 -27.10 0.36 -19.20
CA VAL A 72 -26.13 0.65 -20.27
C VAL A 72 -26.45 -0.13 -21.54
N LEU A 73 -26.90 -1.39 -21.40
CA LEU A 73 -27.23 -2.26 -22.54
C LEU A 73 -28.57 -1.92 -23.19
N PHE A 74 -29.57 -1.53 -22.40
CA PHE A 74 -30.94 -1.32 -22.87
C PHE A 74 -31.49 0.05 -22.47
N PRO A 75 -30.92 1.16 -22.98
CA PRO A 75 -31.29 2.51 -22.58
C PRO A 75 -32.77 2.83 -22.83
N PHE A 76 -33.35 2.31 -23.92
CA PHE A 76 -34.75 2.56 -24.29
C PHE A 76 -35.77 1.86 -23.36
N HIS A 77 -35.34 0.85 -22.63
CA HIS A 77 -36.20 0.06 -21.74
C HIS A 77 -35.90 0.34 -20.26
N LYS A 78 -35.16 1.42 -19.95
CA LYS A 78 -34.68 1.75 -18.61
C LYS A 78 -35.79 1.79 -17.56
N THR A 79 -36.92 2.43 -17.88
CA THR A 79 -38.08 2.55 -16.98
C THR A 79 -38.81 1.23 -16.75
N GLN A 80 -38.73 0.30 -17.71
CA GLN A 80 -39.30 -1.04 -17.54
C GLN A 80 -38.40 -1.90 -16.65
N PHE A 81 -37.08 -1.89 -16.85
CA PHE A 81 -36.17 -2.75 -16.09
C PHE A 81 -35.94 -2.26 -14.66
N VAL A 82 -35.77 -0.95 -14.47
CA VAL A 82 -35.36 -0.36 -13.20
C VAL A 82 -36.53 0.41 -12.61
N SER A 83 -37.28 -0.25 -11.72
CA SER A 83 -38.28 0.41 -10.89
C SER A 83 -38.00 0.15 -9.42
N GLN A 84 -38.29 1.14 -8.57
CA GLN A 84 -38.04 1.04 -7.13
C GLN A 84 -38.76 -0.16 -6.49
N ARG A 85 -39.99 -0.47 -6.97
CA ARG A 85 -40.74 -1.64 -6.51
C ARG A 85 -40.00 -2.94 -6.84
N ARG A 86 -39.51 -3.08 -8.08
CA ARG A 86 -38.74 -4.26 -8.51
C ARG A 86 -37.42 -4.39 -7.75
N ALA A 87 -36.67 -3.30 -7.56
CA ALA A 87 -35.43 -3.32 -6.78
C ALA A 87 -35.67 -3.84 -5.36
N ARG A 88 -36.72 -3.35 -4.67
CA ARG A 88 -37.13 -3.85 -3.35
C ARG A 88 -37.52 -5.33 -3.37
N THR A 89 -38.29 -5.76 -4.36
CA THR A 89 -38.67 -7.17 -4.52
C THR A 89 -37.45 -8.07 -4.74
N VAL A 90 -36.49 -7.64 -5.57
CA VAL A 90 -35.25 -8.38 -5.84
C VAL A 90 -34.38 -8.46 -4.59
N VAL A 91 -34.24 -7.38 -3.82
CA VAL A 91 -33.55 -7.41 -2.52
C VAL A 91 -34.21 -8.39 -1.55
N MET A 92 -35.54 -8.37 -1.44
CA MET A 92 -36.26 -9.31 -0.56
C MET A 92 -36.06 -10.77 -1.00
N ILE A 93 -36.21 -11.08 -2.28
CA ILE A 93 -35.98 -12.43 -2.81
C ILE A 93 -34.53 -12.87 -2.54
N THR A 94 -33.57 -11.98 -2.76
CA THR A 94 -32.15 -12.25 -2.52
C THR A 94 -31.86 -12.49 -1.04
N ALA A 95 -32.49 -11.75 -0.14
CA ALA A 95 -32.42 -11.99 1.30
C ALA A 95 -32.98 -13.36 1.69
N ILE A 96 -34.15 -13.74 1.15
CA ILE A 96 -34.75 -15.07 1.39
C ILE A 96 -33.83 -16.18 0.89
N ILE A 97 -33.27 -16.04 -0.31
CA ILE A 97 -32.31 -16.98 -0.88
C ILE A 97 -31.06 -17.07 0.00
N ALA A 98 -30.50 -15.94 0.43
CA ALA A 98 -29.32 -15.90 1.28
C ALA A 98 -29.55 -16.60 2.63
N ILE A 99 -30.72 -16.39 3.24
CA ILE A 99 -31.16 -17.08 4.46
C ILE A 99 -31.28 -18.58 4.21
N ALA A 100 -31.96 -19.01 3.15
CA ALA A 100 -32.13 -20.42 2.82
C ALA A 100 -30.78 -21.14 2.59
N PHE A 101 -29.86 -20.51 1.85
CA PHE A 101 -28.52 -21.05 1.63
C PHE A 101 -27.68 -21.12 2.89
N SER A 102 -27.81 -20.14 3.78
CA SER A 102 -27.04 -20.07 5.02
C SER A 102 -27.65 -20.89 6.16
N ALA A 103 -28.94 -21.24 6.07
CA ALA A 103 -29.60 -22.22 6.93
C ALA A 103 -29.25 -23.67 6.52
N ARG A 104 -28.83 -23.89 5.27
CA ARG A 104 -28.50 -25.22 4.74
C ARG A 104 -27.48 -26.01 5.56
N PRO A 105 -26.40 -25.42 6.14
CA PRO A 105 -25.49 -26.11 7.05
C PRO A 105 -26.15 -26.74 8.28
N LEU A 106 -27.35 -26.28 8.68
CA LEU A 106 -28.15 -26.91 9.74
C LEU A 106 -28.74 -28.26 9.31
N VAL A 107 -28.92 -28.47 8.00
CA VAL A 107 -29.59 -29.65 7.42
C VAL A 107 -28.58 -30.56 6.70
N ILE A 108 -27.65 -29.97 5.94
CA ILE A 108 -26.66 -30.67 5.13
C ILE A 108 -25.34 -29.93 5.27
N ARG A 109 -24.26 -30.65 5.59
CA ARG A 109 -22.89 -30.12 5.73
C ARG A 109 -22.31 -29.72 4.36
N MET A 110 -22.92 -28.74 3.70
CA MET A 110 -22.44 -28.16 2.44
C MET A 110 -21.56 -26.94 2.69
N ASP A 111 -20.62 -26.78 1.78
CA ASP A 111 -19.50 -25.88 1.94
C ASP A 111 -19.80 -24.46 1.43
N THR A 112 -19.96 -23.53 2.37
CA THR A 112 -20.31 -22.12 2.13
C THR A 112 -19.32 -21.34 1.24
N ALA A 113 -18.09 -21.84 1.04
CA ALA A 113 -17.12 -21.15 0.20
C ALA A 113 -17.51 -21.20 -1.29
N ARG A 114 -18.00 -22.33 -1.80
CA ARG A 114 -18.36 -22.45 -3.23
C ARG A 114 -19.50 -21.51 -3.60
N THR A 115 -20.47 -21.35 -2.71
CA THR A 115 -21.63 -20.48 -2.91
C THR A 115 -21.29 -18.99 -2.92
N GLN A 116 -20.18 -18.57 -2.32
CA GLN A 116 -19.75 -17.17 -2.30
C GLN A 116 -18.82 -16.82 -3.46
N VAL A 117 -17.95 -17.75 -3.86
CA VAL A 117 -16.88 -17.49 -4.83
C VAL A 117 -17.40 -17.42 -6.26
N VAL A 118 -18.31 -18.32 -6.65
CA VAL A 118 -18.81 -18.39 -8.02
C VAL A 118 -19.59 -17.12 -8.43
N PRO A 119 -20.57 -16.63 -7.64
CA PRO A 119 -21.25 -15.38 -7.95
C PRO A 119 -20.31 -14.18 -8.03
N LEU A 120 -19.23 -14.21 -7.24
CA LEU A 120 -18.23 -13.14 -7.23
C LEU A 120 -17.44 -13.06 -8.52
N ILE A 121 -16.95 -14.20 -9.00
CA ILE A 121 -16.17 -14.29 -10.24
C ILE A 121 -17.05 -13.84 -11.41
N ILE A 122 -18.30 -14.30 -11.43
CA ILE A 122 -19.29 -13.90 -12.44
C ILE A 122 -19.56 -12.39 -12.38
N GLY A 123 -19.84 -11.86 -11.19
CA GLY A 123 -20.11 -10.43 -10.98
C GLY A 123 -18.94 -9.55 -11.41
N ASN A 124 -17.71 -9.90 -11.02
CA ASN A 124 -16.52 -9.15 -11.41
C ASN A 124 -16.25 -9.19 -12.92
N PHE A 125 -16.46 -10.35 -13.56
CA PHE A 125 -16.34 -10.45 -15.01
C PHE A 125 -17.39 -9.57 -15.72
N LEU A 126 -18.63 -9.57 -15.23
CA LEU A 126 -19.68 -8.67 -15.69
C LEU A 126 -19.25 -7.21 -15.56
N THR A 127 -18.77 -6.77 -14.38
CA THR A 127 -18.29 -5.39 -14.13
C THR A 127 -17.24 -4.95 -15.15
N ILE A 128 -16.26 -5.80 -15.45
CA ILE A 128 -15.21 -5.49 -16.43
C ILE A 128 -15.81 -5.34 -17.84
N VAL A 129 -16.70 -6.25 -18.24
CA VAL A 129 -17.37 -6.19 -19.55
C VAL A 129 -18.21 -4.92 -19.68
N ILE A 130 -18.92 -4.52 -18.61
CA ILE A 130 -19.75 -3.31 -18.59
C ILE A 130 -18.88 -2.07 -18.66
N ALA A 131 -17.81 -1.99 -17.85
CA ALA A 131 -16.90 -0.85 -17.87
C ALA A 131 -16.32 -0.65 -19.27
N LYS A 132 -15.89 -1.73 -19.92
CA LYS A 132 -15.41 -1.70 -21.31
C LYS A 132 -16.49 -1.23 -22.28
N ARG A 133 -17.72 -1.75 -22.20
CA ARG A 133 -18.83 -1.32 -23.07
C ARG A 133 -19.25 0.12 -22.84
N ALA A 134 -19.26 0.58 -21.58
CA ALA A 134 -19.59 1.96 -21.22
C ALA A 134 -18.55 2.94 -21.80
N VAL A 135 -17.26 2.61 -21.73
CA VAL A 135 -16.18 3.39 -22.35
C VAL A 135 -16.34 3.44 -23.87
N ASN A 136 -16.58 2.30 -24.53
CA ASN A 136 -16.78 2.26 -25.97
C ASN A 136 -17.98 3.11 -26.41
N ARG A 137 -19.12 2.98 -25.72
CA ARG A 137 -20.31 3.77 -26.02
C ARG A 137 -20.08 5.27 -25.86
N ARG A 138 -19.29 5.68 -24.87
CA ARG A 138 -18.88 7.09 -24.74
C ARG A 138 -18.06 7.55 -25.94
N HIS A 139 -17.09 6.76 -26.36
CA HIS A 139 -16.31 7.08 -27.56
C HIS A 139 -17.22 7.23 -28.79
N ASP A 140 -18.19 6.34 -28.99
CA ASP A 140 -19.13 6.42 -30.12
C ASP A 140 -20.03 7.67 -30.05
N LEU A 141 -20.47 8.06 -28.85
CA LEU A 141 -21.25 9.27 -28.63
C LEU A 141 -20.43 10.54 -28.89
N PHE A 142 -19.15 10.56 -28.49
CA PHE A 142 -18.24 11.67 -28.76
C PHE A 142 -17.86 11.75 -30.24
N ALA A 143 -17.80 10.63 -30.96
CA ALA A 143 -17.50 10.61 -32.38
C ALA A 143 -18.66 11.16 -33.24
N ASN A 144 -19.92 10.96 -32.81
CA ASN A 144 -21.09 11.27 -33.63
C ASN A 144 -21.82 12.57 -33.28
N ASN A 145 -21.61 13.19 -32.12
CA ASN A 145 -22.33 14.40 -31.71
C ASN A 145 -21.42 15.62 -31.56
N SER A 146 -21.53 16.59 -32.49
CA SER A 146 -20.93 17.93 -32.39
C SER A 146 -21.68 18.89 -31.45
N ASN A 147 -22.87 18.51 -30.98
CA ASN A 147 -23.72 19.39 -30.17
C ASN A 147 -23.51 19.14 -28.67
N GLN A 148 -22.81 20.08 -28.02
CA GLN A 148 -22.39 20.11 -26.60
C GLN A 148 -23.52 19.94 -25.55
N GLN A 149 -24.79 20.04 -25.93
CA GLN A 149 -25.91 20.13 -24.98
C GLN A 149 -26.26 18.82 -24.27
N ASN A 150 -25.85 17.67 -24.81
CA ASN A 150 -26.08 16.36 -24.17
C ASN A 150 -25.00 15.95 -23.14
N CYS A 151 -23.93 16.74 -22.95
CA CYS A 151 -22.82 16.37 -22.07
C CYS A 151 -23.10 16.52 -20.55
N LYS A 152 -24.12 17.29 -20.14
CA LYS A 152 -24.35 17.56 -18.70
C LYS A 152 -25.01 16.41 -17.94
N MET A 153 -25.69 15.50 -18.62
CA MET A 153 -26.46 14.42 -17.98
C MET A 153 -25.61 13.19 -17.60
N ASP A 154 -24.30 13.18 -17.92
CA ASP A 154 -23.41 12.01 -17.80
C ASP A 154 -22.46 12.03 -16.57
N SER A 155 -22.39 13.15 -15.82
CA SER A 155 -21.45 13.27 -14.70
C SER A 155 -21.87 12.45 -13.47
N THR A 156 -23.17 12.42 -13.15
CA THR A 156 -23.72 11.64 -12.03
C THR A 156 -23.69 10.15 -12.32
N GLU A 157 -24.01 9.73 -13.55
CA GLU A 157 -23.89 8.33 -13.98
C GLU A 157 -22.41 7.89 -13.98
N SER A 158 -21.48 8.75 -14.40
CA SER A 158 -20.03 8.50 -14.28
C SER A 158 -19.58 8.29 -12.84
N GLN A 159 -20.02 9.17 -11.92
CA GLN A 159 -19.64 9.10 -10.51
C GLN A 159 -20.17 7.82 -9.86
N LEU A 160 -21.41 7.44 -10.19
CA LEU A 160 -22.04 6.22 -9.69
C LEU A 160 -21.34 4.96 -10.22
N MET A 161 -21.01 4.93 -11.51
CA MET A 161 -20.23 3.85 -12.13
C MET A 161 -18.82 3.75 -11.54
N LEU A 162 -18.18 4.89 -11.25
CA LEU A 162 -16.85 4.95 -10.63
C LEU A 162 -16.91 4.45 -9.18
N MET A 163 -17.90 4.88 -8.40
CA MET A 163 -18.12 4.41 -7.04
C MET A 163 -18.31 2.90 -7.03
N LEU A 164 -19.16 2.38 -7.92
CA LEU A 164 -19.41 0.95 -8.05
C LEU A 164 -18.13 0.19 -8.41
N LEU A 165 -17.36 0.68 -9.39
CA LEU A 165 -16.08 0.09 -9.79
C LEU A 165 -15.12 0.01 -8.61
N ILE A 166 -15.00 1.10 -7.83
CA ILE A 166 -14.15 1.15 -6.62
C ILE A 166 -14.61 0.10 -5.61
N VAL A 167 -15.91 0.02 -5.30
CA VAL A 167 -16.46 -0.97 -4.36
C VAL A 167 -16.17 -2.39 -4.83
N THR A 168 -16.40 -2.72 -6.11
CA THR A 168 -16.03 -4.05 -6.65
C THR A 168 -14.54 -4.33 -6.59
N LEU A 169 -13.68 -3.35 -6.88
CA LEU A 169 -12.23 -3.53 -6.85
C LEU A 169 -11.71 -3.72 -5.42
N MET A 170 -12.24 -2.95 -4.46
CA MET A 170 -11.95 -3.15 -3.04
C MET A 170 -12.40 -4.53 -2.60
N PHE A 171 -13.61 -4.93 -2.98
CA PHE A 171 -14.11 -6.27 -2.70
C PHE A 171 -13.17 -7.36 -3.23
N ILE A 172 -12.71 -7.26 -4.49
CA ILE A 172 -11.72 -8.18 -5.09
C ILE A 172 -10.44 -8.24 -4.24
N VAL A 173 -9.84 -7.09 -3.93
CA VAL A 173 -8.57 -7.00 -3.20
C VAL A 173 -8.70 -7.61 -1.80
N TYR A 174 -9.82 -7.39 -1.11
CA TYR A 174 -10.02 -7.87 0.25
C TYR A 174 -10.52 -9.33 0.33
N PHE A 175 -11.36 -9.79 -0.59
CA PHE A 175 -11.95 -11.14 -0.55
C PHE A 175 -11.13 -12.23 -1.25
N ILE A 176 -10.36 -11.89 -2.29
CA ILE A 176 -9.58 -12.90 -3.03
C ILE A 176 -8.57 -13.61 -2.13
N PRO A 177 -7.76 -12.92 -1.29
CA PRO A 177 -6.83 -13.60 -0.40
C PRO A 177 -7.52 -14.63 0.51
N PHE A 178 -8.69 -14.28 1.06
CA PHE A 178 -9.47 -15.18 1.91
C PHE A 178 -10.04 -16.38 1.15
N THR A 179 -10.43 -16.16 -0.10
CA THR A 179 -10.91 -17.21 -0.98
C THR A 179 -9.79 -18.19 -1.31
N ILE A 180 -8.62 -17.68 -1.70
CA ILE A 180 -7.44 -18.47 -2.03
C ILE A 180 -7.04 -19.32 -0.83
N THR A 181 -6.91 -18.73 0.36
CA THR A 181 -6.53 -19.50 1.56
C THR A 181 -7.54 -20.61 1.84
N ASN A 182 -8.85 -20.33 1.81
CA ASN A 182 -9.86 -21.38 2.03
C ASN A 182 -9.86 -22.48 0.95
N VAL A 183 -9.70 -22.12 -0.32
CA VAL A 183 -9.60 -23.11 -1.42
C VAL A 183 -8.35 -23.96 -1.25
N VAL A 184 -7.21 -23.35 -0.93
CA VAL A 184 -5.93 -24.05 -0.67
C VAL A 184 -6.09 -25.04 0.47
N SER A 185 -6.69 -24.67 1.62
CA SER A 185 -6.93 -25.65 2.70
C SER A 185 -7.81 -26.84 2.32
N ARG A 186 -8.66 -26.69 1.30
CA ARG A 186 -9.69 -27.69 0.95
C ARG A 186 -9.31 -28.56 -0.21
N LEU A 187 -8.50 -28.05 -1.13
CA LEU A 187 -8.07 -28.82 -2.29
C LEU A 187 -7.30 -30.05 -1.88
N GLY A 188 -6.81 -30.15 -0.63
CA GLY A 188 -6.20 -31.37 -0.10
C GLY A 188 -5.10 -31.89 -1.01
N LEU A 189 -4.55 -31.02 -1.88
CA LEU A 189 -3.32 -31.27 -2.62
C LEU A 189 -2.32 -31.76 -1.57
N PRO A 190 -1.38 -32.66 -1.90
CA PRO A 190 -0.48 -33.33 -0.95
C PRO A 190 0.49 -32.31 -0.29
N PHE A 191 -0.09 -31.43 0.50
CA PHE A 191 0.47 -30.31 1.24
C PHE A 191 0.82 -30.78 2.66
N ASP A 192 0.12 -31.79 3.17
CA ASP A 192 0.49 -32.47 4.42
C ASP A 192 1.89 -33.10 4.35
N TYR A 193 2.39 -33.40 3.14
CA TYR A 193 3.76 -33.89 2.93
C TYR A 193 4.81 -32.77 2.79
N TRP A 194 4.39 -31.55 2.47
CA TRP A 194 5.28 -30.41 2.21
C TRP A 194 5.37 -29.44 3.40
N PHE A 195 4.40 -29.48 4.31
CA PHE A 195 4.31 -28.53 5.41
C PHE A 195 4.82 -29.17 6.72
N THR A 196 6.05 -28.83 7.12
CA THR A 196 6.53 -29.05 8.50
C THR A 196 5.68 -28.27 9.50
N GLN A 197 5.63 -28.67 10.78
CA GLN A 197 4.81 -28.04 11.83
C GLN A 197 4.90 -26.48 11.86
N LYS A 198 6.05 -25.89 11.51
CA LYS A 198 6.24 -24.42 11.42
C LYS A 198 5.49 -23.75 10.27
N SER A 199 5.40 -24.43 9.14
CA SER A 199 4.68 -23.90 7.97
C SER A 199 3.16 -23.88 8.19
N PHE A 200 2.65 -24.72 9.10
CA PHE A 200 1.25 -24.66 9.57
C PHE A 200 0.94 -23.35 10.31
N GLU A 201 1.90 -22.82 11.10
CA GLU A 201 1.76 -21.52 11.78
C GLU A 201 1.72 -20.37 10.77
N GLY A 202 2.61 -20.40 9.77
CA GLY A 202 2.62 -19.41 8.68
C GLY A 202 1.32 -19.41 7.87
N TYR A 203 0.80 -20.59 7.53
CA TYR A 203 -0.51 -20.72 6.89
C TYR A 203 -1.64 -20.20 7.77
N THR A 204 -1.59 -20.47 9.08
CA THR A 204 -2.57 -19.96 10.04
C THR A 204 -2.54 -18.44 10.12
N ALA A 205 -1.35 -17.85 10.18
CA ALA A 205 -1.17 -16.39 10.16
C ALA A 205 -1.71 -15.77 8.85
N LEU A 206 -1.40 -16.37 7.69
CA LEU A 206 -1.92 -15.93 6.40
C LEU A 206 -3.45 -16.04 6.34
N ARG A 207 -4.01 -17.11 6.89
CA ARG A 207 -5.47 -17.32 6.97
C ARG A 207 -6.12 -16.26 7.86
N VAL A 208 -5.54 -15.95 9.02
CA VAL A 208 -6.01 -14.88 9.91
C VAL A 208 -5.91 -13.52 9.22
N LEU A 209 -4.79 -13.21 8.58
CA LEU A 209 -4.59 -11.95 7.85
C LEU A 209 -5.59 -11.79 6.70
N SER A 210 -5.80 -12.84 5.92
CA SER A 210 -6.78 -12.83 4.83
C SER A 210 -8.22 -12.68 5.35
N ALA A 211 -8.54 -13.26 6.51
CA ALA A 211 -9.82 -13.04 7.17
C ALA A 211 -9.97 -11.59 7.66
N LEU A 212 -8.92 -10.99 8.23
CA LEU A 212 -8.91 -9.58 8.64
C LEU A 212 -9.07 -8.65 7.44
N LEU A 213 -8.38 -8.90 6.32
CA LEU A 213 -8.53 -8.14 5.08
C LEU A 213 -9.97 -8.18 4.58
N LYS A 214 -10.56 -9.37 4.49
CA LYS A 214 -11.99 -9.53 4.15
C LYS A 214 -12.89 -8.75 5.10
N ASP A 215 -12.55 -8.69 6.38
CA ASP A 215 -13.33 -8.00 7.39
C ASP A 215 -13.20 -6.48 7.28
N SER A 216 -12.01 -5.97 6.91
CA SER A 216 -11.78 -4.56 6.61
C SER A 216 -12.64 -4.06 5.45
N ASN A 217 -12.99 -4.92 4.49
CA ASN A 217 -13.86 -4.54 3.37
C ASN A 217 -15.20 -3.95 3.82
N PHE A 218 -15.83 -4.55 4.85
CA PHE A 218 -17.12 -4.09 5.37
C PHE A 218 -17.02 -2.69 6.00
N TYR A 219 -15.89 -2.39 6.61
CA TYR A 219 -15.61 -1.06 7.16
C TYR A 219 -15.32 -0.05 6.04
N THR A 220 -14.44 -0.40 5.11
CA THR A 220 -14.02 0.53 4.06
C THR A 220 -15.13 0.85 3.07
N ASN A 221 -16.06 -0.07 2.87
CA ASN A 221 -17.28 0.17 2.09
C ASN A 221 -18.10 1.34 2.65
N PHE A 222 -18.17 1.47 3.98
CA PHE A 222 -18.89 2.57 4.64
C PHE A 222 -18.30 3.93 4.28
N ASP A 223 -16.96 4.04 4.28
CA ASP A 223 -16.26 5.27 3.88
C ASP A 223 -16.52 5.63 2.40
N VAL A 224 -16.75 4.64 1.55
CA VAL A 224 -17.08 4.85 0.13
C VAL A 224 -18.54 5.27 -0.05
N TYR A 225 -19.48 4.76 0.76
CA TYR A 225 -20.91 5.11 0.68
C TYR A 225 -21.25 6.46 1.30
N CYS A 226 -20.44 6.94 2.24
CA CYS A 226 -20.57 8.24 2.86
C CYS A 226 -19.48 9.19 2.33
N PRO A 227 -19.49 9.59 1.04
CA PRO A 227 -18.71 10.74 0.66
C PRO A 227 -19.34 11.91 1.42
N GLU A 228 -18.69 12.36 2.49
CA GLU A 228 -19.04 13.64 3.11
C GLU A 228 -19.16 14.63 1.95
N PRO A 229 -20.30 15.35 1.81
CA PRO A 229 -20.33 16.52 0.95
C PRO A 229 -19.47 17.58 1.66
N ARG A 230 -18.15 17.41 1.59
CA ARG A 230 -17.24 18.49 1.93
C ARG A 230 -17.49 19.55 0.86
N PRO A 231 -17.72 20.81 1.25
CA PRO A 231 -17.89 21.88 0.28
C PRO A 231 -16.59 21.99 -0.51
N THR A 232 -16.57 21.35 -1.68
CA THR A 232 -15.45 21.44 -2.62
C THR A 232 -15.34 22.89 -3.06
N PHE A 233 -14.14 23.45 -2.90
CA PHE A 233 -13.76 24.82 -3.31
C PHE A 233 -14.11 25.14 -4.79
N SER A 234 -14.34 24.11 -5.62
CA SER A 234 -14.83 24.21 -6.99
C SER A 234 -16.25 24.77 -7.13
N GLY A 235 -17.06 24.76 -6.07
CA GLY A 235 -18.37 25.42 -6.06
C GLY A 235 -18.28 26.96 -5.95
N ILE A 236 -17.13 27.49 -5.50
CA ILE A 236 -16.93 28.92 -5.25
C ILE A 236 -16.19 29.58 -6.42
N LEU A 237 -15.40 28.83 -7.19
CA LEU A 237 -14.72 29.32 -8.39
C LEU A 237 -15.19 28.51 -9.60
N ASN A 238 -16.06 29.14 -10.39
CA ASN A 238 -16.57 28.72 -11.70
C ASN A 238 -15.44 28.71 -12.77
N LEU A 239 -14.25 28.20 -12.42
CA LEU A 239 -13.16 27.96 -13.34
C LEU A 239 -13.44 26.63 -14.05
N THR A 240 -13.64 26.73 -15.36
CA THR A 240 -13.90 25.66 -16.31
C THR A 240 -13.21 24.34 -15.97
N THR A 241 -14.03 23.31 -15.87
CA THR A 241 -13.88 21.97 -15.30
C THR A 241 -13.00 20.97 -16.06
N GLU A 242 -12.10 21.39 -16.95
CA GLU A 242 -11.31 20.40 -17.72
C GLU A 242 -10.10 19.82 -16.97
N HIS A 243 -9.63 20.47 -15.91
CA HIS A 243 -8.52 19.97 -15.09
C HIS A 243 -8.88 20.06 -13.60
N ALA A 244 -9.89 19.31 -13.18
CA ALA A 244 -10.24 19.17 -11.77
C ALA A 244 -9.03 18.58 -11.00
N ILE A 245 -8.34 19.46 -10.28
CA ILE A 245 -7.38 19.07 -9.24
C ILE A 245 -8.21 18.41 -8.14
N GLU A 246 -8.12 17.08 -8.05
CA GLU A 246 -8.74 16.30 -6.97
C GLU A 246 -8.07 16.73 -5.65
N GLU A 247 -8.90 16.90 -4.60
CA GLU A 247 -8.54 17.59 -3.35
C GLU A 247 -7.18 17.18 -2.75
N SER A 248 -6.55 18.14 -2.08
CA SER A 248 -5.31 17.95 -1.32
C SER A 248 -5.54 17.08 -0.09
N GLY A 249 -5.33 15.77 -0.22
CA GLY A 249 -5.20 14.87 0.92
C GLY A 249 -3.93 15.18 1.74
N PHE A 250 -3.77 14.49 2.88
CA PHE A 250 -2.61 14.64 3.78
C PHE A 250 -1.25 14.57 3.05
N LEU A 251 -1.17 13.84 1.94
CA LEU A 251 0.05 13.64 1.14
C LEU A 251 0.30 14.71 0.05
N GLY A 252 -0.59 15.69 -0.10
CA GLY A 252 -0.54 16.73 -1.13
C GLY A 252 -1.65 16.60 -2.17
N THR A 253 -1.67 17.52 -3.14
CA THR A 253 -2.59 17.46 -4.29
C THR A 253 -2.31 16.23 -5.13
N ARG A 254 -3.32 15.37 -5.28
CA ARG A 254 -3.20 14.14 -6.06
C ARG A 254 -3.47 14.45 -7.53
N ARG A 255 -2.72 13.81 -8.44
CA ARG A 255 -3.07 13.83 -9.86
C ARG A 255 -4.42 13.13 -10.04
N GLY A 256 -5.37 13.77 -10.75
CA GLY A 256 -6.62 13.12 -11.12
C GLY A 256 -6.34 11.83 -11.90
N LYS A 257 -7.08 10.75 -11.58
CA LYS A 257 -6.85 9.38 -12.08
C LYS A 257 -6.72 9.26 -13.61
N ILE A 258 -7.28 10.21 -14.36
CA ILE A 258 -7.40 10.19 -15.82
C ILE A 258 -6.05 10.46 -16.53
N ASN A 259 -5.05 11.02 -15.85
CA ASN A 259 -3.84 11.50 -16.53
C ASN A 259 -2.61 10.58 -16.35
N ILE A 260 -2.73 9.37 -15.80
CA ILE A 260 -1.56 8.47 -15.70
C ILE A 260 -1.24 7.90 -17.09
N ARG A 261 0.02 8.01 -17.52
CA ARG A 261 0.45 7.56 -18.86
C ARG A 261 0.71 6.05 -18.87
N TRP A 262 0.60 5.40 -20.04
CA TRP A 262 0.71 3.94 -20.16
C TRP A 262 2.05 3.37 -19.66
N TYR A 263 3.16 4.09 -19.85
CA TYR A 263 4.47 3.65 -19.36
C TYR A 263 4.62 3.83 -17.84
N GLU A 264 3.90 4.79 -17.23
CA GLU A 264 3.81 4.93 -15.77
C GLU A 264 3.04 3.74 -15.18
N TYR A 265 1.94 3.31 -15.83
CA TYR A 265 1.22 2.09 -15.48
C TYR A 265 2.10 0.85 -15.62
N THR A 266 2.88 0.76 -16.70
CA THR A 266 3.81 -0.35 -16.93
C THR A 266 4.88 -0.38 -15.85
N PHE A 267 5.46 0.77 -15.51
CA PHE A 267 6.44 0.90 -14.44
C PHE A 267 5.86 0.53 -13.07
N LEU A 268 4.65 1.01 -12.75
CA LEU A 268 3.94 0.67 -11.51
C LEU A 268 3.63 -0.83 -11.43
N ALA A 269 3.05 -1.41 -12.48
CA ALA A 269 2.66 -2.81 -12.51
C ALA A 269 3.87 -3.74 -12.41
N LEU A 270 4.95 -3.45 -13.15
CA LEU A 270 6.17 -4.24 -13.12
C LEU A 270 6.87 -4.16 -11.75
N SER A 271 6.92 -2.97 -11.15
CA SER A 271 7.52 -2.77 -9.83
C SER A 271 6.71 -3.43 -8.72
N LEU A 272 5.37 -3.37 -8.80
CA LEU A 272 4.49 -4.09 -7.87
C LEU A 272 4.64 -5.61 -8.00
N LEU A 273 4.70 -6.12 -9.23
CA LEU A 273 4.91 -7.55 -9.47
C LEU A 273 6.26 -8.01 -8.88
N ALA A 274 7.33 -7.26 -9.11
CA ALA A 274 8.64 -7.57 -8.56
C ALA A 274 8.67 -7.53 -7.03
N ALA A 275 8.00 -6.55 -6.42
CA ALA A 275 7.86 -6.46 -4.97
C ALA A 275 7.11 -7.68 -4.42
N ILE A 276 5.96 -8.05 -5.02
CA ILE A 276 5.18 -9.23 -4.61
C ILE A 276 6.01 -10.52 -4.71
N VAL A 277 6.74 -10.72 -5.81
CA VAL A 277 7.59 -11.90 -6.00
C VAL A 277 8.74 -11.92 -4.98
N THR A 278 9.42 -10.79 -4.81
CA THR A 278 10.57 -10.67 -3.88
C THR A 278 10.13 -10.86 -2.44
N ASP A 279 9.02 -10.24 -2.04
CA ASP A 279 8.45 -10.35 -0.70
C ASP A 279 7.91 -11.77 -0.45
N GLY A 280 7.23 -12.36 -1.43
CA GLY A 280 6.73 -13.74 -1.34
C GLY A 280 7.84 -14.76 -1.12
N LEU A 281 8.93 -14.66 -1.90
CA LEU A 281 10.12 -15.50 -1.72
C LEU A 281 10.81 -15.24 -0.37
N THR A 282 10.82 -13.99 0.08
CA THR A 282 11.47 -13.60 1.34
C THR A 282 10.66 -14.10 2.55
N ILE A 283 9.34 -13.97 2.53
CA ILE A 283 8.43 -14.51 3.56
C ILE A 283 8.55 -16.03 3.61
N ALA A 284 8.54 -16.70 2.45
CA ALA A 284 8.73 -18.15 2.39
C ALA A 284 10.07 -18.57 3.02
N ARG A 285 11.14 -17.78 2.84
CA ARG A 285 12.43 -18.06 3.48
C ARG A 285 12.40 -17.81 4.98
N ILE A 286 11.87 -16.66 5.42
CA ILE A 286 11.73 -16.33 6.85
C ILE A 286 10.95 -17.42 7.58
N ALA A 287 9.86 -17.93 6.98
CA ALA A 287 9.05 -19.00 7.56
C ALA A 287 9.81 -20.35 7.71
N GLN A 288 10.88 -20.55 6.95
CA GLN A 288 11.74 -21.74 7.01
C GLN A 288 13.00 -21.54 7.88
N SER A 289 13.27 -20.32 8.33
CA SER A 289 14.47 -19.96 9.07
C SER A 289 14.20 -19.95 10.57
N ASP A 290 15.18 -20.42 11.36
CA ASP A 290 15.09 -20.39 12.81
C ASP A 290 15.37 -18.97 13.34
N PRO A 291 14.43 -18.33 14.07
CA PRO A 291 14.60 -16.94 14.51
C PRO A 291 15.82 -16.72 15.42
N SER A 292 16.23 -17.75 16.14
CA SER A 292 17.30 -17.67 17.14
C SER A 292 18.70 -17.88 16.58
N ASN A 293 18.84 -18.48 15.39
CA ASN A 293 20.15 -18.97 14.93
C ASN A 293 20.41 -18.82 13.42
N ASP A 294 19.41 -18.48 12.60
CA ASP A 294 19.59 -18.39 11.15
C ASP A 294 19.77 -16.92 10.68
N PRO A 295 20.94 -16.53 10.10
CA PRO A 295 21.14 -15.23 9.44
C PRO A 295 20.05 -14.81 8.49
N ASP A 296 19.46 -15.79 7.82
CA ASP A 296 18.48 -15.54 6.79
C ASP A 296 17.20 -14.91 7.34
N PHE A 297 16.90 -15.08 8.62
CA PHE A 297 15.74 -14.47 9.26
C PHE A 297 15.87 -12.94 9.32
N ALA A 298 16.95 -12.43 9.94
CA ALA A 298 17.19 -10.99 10.05
C ALA A 298 17.37 -10.34 8.67
N TYR A 299 18.09 -11.02 7.78
CA TYR A 299 18.27 -10.56 6.42
C TYR A 299 16.95 -10.53 5.62
N GLY A 300 16.07 -11.50 5.83
CA GLY A 300 14.73 -11.49 5.25
C GLY A 300 13.89 -10.31 5.76
N ILE A 301 13.93 -10.01 7.06
CA ILE A 301 13.25 -8.84 7.62
C ILE A 301 13.79 -7.55 7.01
N LEU A 302 15.12 -7.44 6.84
CA LEU A 302 15.75 -6.29 6.21
C LEU A 302 15.25 -6.07 4.77
N ILE A 303 15.17 -7.14 3.96
CA ILE A 303 14.60 -7.06 2.61
C ILE A 303 13.15 -6.60 2.65
N LEU A 304 12.33 -7.14 3.55
CA LEU A 304 10.91 -6.77 3.66
C LEU A 304 10.72 -5.30 4.02
N VAL A 305 11.46 -4.80 5.01
CA VAL A 305 11.43 -3.38 5.37
C VAL A 305 11.80 -2.52 4.16
N HIS A 306 12.87 -2.88 3.46
CA HIS A 306 13.33 -2.15 2.29
C HIS A 306 12.32 -2.17 1.14
N SER A 307 11.64 -3.30 0.92
CA SER A 307 10.56 -3.45 -0.06
C SER A 307 9.36 -2.55 0.25
N ILE A 308 8.98 -2.43 1.53
CA ILE A 308 7.90 -1.52 1.96
C ILE A 308 8.26 -0.06 1.62
N PHE A 309 9.49 0.39 1.89
CA PHE A 309 9.92 1.74 1.52
C PHE A 309 9.96 1.95 0.01
N LEU A 310 10.39 0.95 -0.77
CA LEU A 310 10.33 0.99 -2.23
C LEU A 310 8.90 1.18 -2.74
N LEU A 311 7.92 0.44 -2.19
CA LEU A 311 6.51 0.61 -2.53
C LEU A 311 6.00 2.00 -2.19
N ILE A 312 6.39 2.55 -1.03
CA ILE A 312 6.05 3.92 -0.64
C ILE A 312 6.61 4.91 -1.66
N PHE A 313 7.90 4.82 -2.02
CA PHE A 313 8.54 5.71 -2.99
C PHE A 313 7.92 5.60 -4.39
N LEU A 314 7.58 4.39 -4.83
CA LEU A 314 6.94 4.13 -6.11
C LEU A 314 5.55 4.78 -6.17
N ILE A 315 4.71 4.52 -5.16
CA ILE A 315 3.35 5.06 -5.09
C ILE A 315 3.42 6.58 -5.00
N THR A 316 4.24 7.14 -4.10
CA THR A 316 4.29 8.61 -3.97
C THR A 316 4.93 9.28 -5.18
N GLY A 317 5.95 8.69 -5.79
CA GLY A 317 6.58 9.17 -7.00
C GLY A 317 5.62 9.25 -8.19
N ILE A 318 4.83 8.21 -8.42
CA ILE A 318 3.89 8.15 -9.56
C ILE A 318 2.66 9.03 -9.30
N PHE A 319 1.97 8.85 -8.16
CA PHE A 319 0.69 9.54 -7.92
C PHE A 319 0.83 11.04 -7.63
N TYR A 320 1.96 11.49 -7.07
CA TYR A 320 2.23 12.92 -6.80
C TYR A 320 3.22 13.55 -7.79
N GLN A 321 3.61 12.83 -8.84
CA GLN A 321 4.59 13.27 -9.84
C GLN A 321 5.93 13.77 -9.24
N ARG A 322 6.37 13.14 -8.15
CA ARG A 322 7.57 13.56 -7.42
C ARG A 322 8.82 12.89 -7.99
N ILE A 323 9.60 13.66 -8.75
CA ILE A 323 10.88 13.19 -9.33
C ILE A 323 11.82 12.69 -8.24
N THR A 324 11.87 13.36 -7.09
CA THR A 324 12.74 12.97 -5.97
C THR A 324 12.43 11.57 -5.46
N ASP A 325 11.15 11.21 -5.39
CA ASP A 325 10.73 9.90 -4.88
C ASP A 325 11.05 8.78 -5.88
N ILE A 326 10.99 9.06 -7.19
CA ILE A 326 11.42 8.08 -8.21
C ILE A 326 12.95 7.89 -8.16
N VAL A 327 13.71 8.96 -7.92
CA VAL A 327 15.16 8.86 -7.69
C VAL A 327 15.46 8.07 -6.40
N ALA A 328 14.68 8.29 -5.33
CA ALA A 328 14.78 7.50 -4.11
C ALA A 328 14.50 6.01 -4.36
N PHE A 329 13.43 5.70 -5.10
CA PHE A 329 13.09 4.35 -5.51
C PHE A 329 14.27 3.69 -6.24
N PHE A 330 14.90 4.40 -7.18
CA PHE A 330 16.05 3.90 -7.92
C PHE A 330 17.25 3.65 -6.99
N LEU A 331 17.63 4.61 -6.14
CA LEU A 331 18.73 4.47 -5.19
C LEU A 331 18.50 3.31 -4.22
N SER A 332 17.28 3.20 -3.68
CA SER A 332 16.88 2.10 -2.82
C SER A 332 16.92 0.77 -3.58
N SER A 333 16.49 0.69 -4.83
CA SER A 333 16.54 -0.54 -5.65
C SER A 333 17.99 -1.00 -5.86
N VAL A 334 18.92 -0.08 -6.10
CA VAL A 334 20.36 -0.38 -6.18
C VAL A 334 20.88 -0.93 -4.85
N LEU A 335 20.55 -0.30 -3.72
CA LEU A 335 20.92 -0.80 -2.39
C LEU A 335 20.37 -2.20 -2.11
N LEU A 336 19.11 -2.46 -2.48
CA LEU A 336 18.51 -3.79 -2.37
C LEU A 336 19.28 -4.83 -3.19
N THR A 337 19.69 -4.46 -4.41
CA THR A 337 20.50 -5.34 -5.28
C THR A 337 21.83 -5.68 -4.61
N ILE A 338 22.52 -4.69 -4.05
CA ILE A 338 23.78 -4.88 -3.34
C ILE A 338 23.58 -5.81 -2.16
N TYR A 339 22.51 -5.63 -1.38
CA TYR A 339 22.19 -6.54 -0.28
C TYR A 339 22.01 -7.98 -0.80
N VAL A 340 21.21 -8.19 -1.86
CA VAL A 340 20.90 -9.54 -2.38
C VAL A 340 22.15 -10.23 -2.95
N ILE A 341 23.02 -9.47 -3.63
CA ILE A 341 24.32 -9.96 -4.09
C ILE A 341 25.20 -10.37 -2.91
N ALA A 342 25.33 -9.50 -1.90
CA ALA A 342 26.20 -9.78 -0.76
C ALA A 342 25.72 -11.01 0.05
N HIS A 343 24.41 -11.18 0.22
CA HIS A 343 23.83 -12.35 0.87
C HIS A 343 24.06 -13.65 0.08
N PHE A 344 24.01 -13.55 -1.26
CA PHE A 344 24.31 -14.69 -2.12
C PHE A 344 25.78 -15.09 -2.07
N ILE A 345 26.69 -14.11 -2.17
CA ILE A 345 28.15 -14.33 -2.06
C ILE A 345 28.52 -14.93 -0.71
N ALA A 346 27.96 -14.39 0.38
CA ALA A 346 28.22 -14.90 1.73
C ALA A 346 27.88 -16.40 1.88
N LYS A 347 26.92 -16.92 1.09
CA LYS A 347 26.52 -18.33 1.16
C LYS A 347 27.33 -19.25 0.25
N ILE A 348 27.69 -18.80 -0.96
CA ILE A 348 28.50 -19.62 -1.89
C ILE A 348 29.79 -20.06 -1.21
N THR A 349 30.44 -19.15 -0.49
CA THR A 349 31.72 -19.43 0.15
C THR A 349 31.63 -20.49 1.26
N HIS A 350 30.42 -20.81 1.75
CA HIS A 350 30.22 -21.69 2.91
C HIS A 350 29.80 -23.12 2.55
N ASN A 351 29.05 -23.31 1.47
CA ASN A 351 28.47 -24.62 1.14
C ASN A 351 29.25 -25.27 -0.02
N ASN A 352 30.30 -26.03 0.32
CA ASN A 352 30.91 -26.98 -0.62
C ASN A 352 29.99 -28.20 -0.89
N ASP A 353 28.97 -28.41 -0.06
CA ASP A 353 27.95 -29.44 -0.28
C ASP A 353 26.88 -28.93 -1.24
N GLY A 354 27.15 -29.08 -2.54
CA GLY A 354 26.49 -28.45 -3.67
C GLY A 354 25.02 -28.80 -3.96
N GLN A 355 24.19 -29.23 -2.99
CA GLN A 355 22.82 -29.67 -3.29
C GLN A 355 21.69 -29.26 -2.35
N SER A 356 21.86 -28.28 -1.45
CA SER A 356 20.71 -27.85 -0.63
C SER A 356 19.70 -27.01 -1.45
N THR A 357 18.42 -27.37 -1.38
CA THR A 357 17.27 -26.67 -1.99
C THR A 357 17.27 -25.15 -1.69
N GLN A 358 17.88 -24.74 -0.58
CA GLN A 358 18.03 -23.35 -0.18
C GLN A 358 18.89 -22.52 -1.14
N THR A 359 19.95 -23.10 -1.71
CA THR A 359 20.81 -22.40 -2.68
C THR A 359 20.02 -22.05 -3.94
N LYS A 360 19.11 -22.93 -4.37
CA LYS A 360 18.22 -22.69 -5.52
C LYS A 360 17.29 -21.50 -5.27
N ILE A 361 16.64 -21.43 -4.10
CA ILE A 361 15.72 -20.31 -3.77
C ILE A 361 16.46 -18.97 -3.75
N ARG A 362 17.67 -18.93 -3.18
CA ARG A 362 18.49 -17.71 -3.13
C ARG A 362 18.95 -17.26 -4.52
N LEU A 363 19.37 -18.21 -5.35
CA LEU A 363 19.75 -17.94 -6.74
C LEU A 363 18.56 -17.38 -7.53
N VAL A 364 17.38 -18.00 -7.39
CA VAL A 364 16.15 -17.54 -8.03
C VAL A 364 15.84 -16.09 -7.59
N ARG A 365 15.91 -15.79 -6.29
CA ARG A 365 15.73 -14.43 -5.80
C ARG A 365 16.74 -13.45 -6.41
N LEU A 366 18.02 -13.80 -6.45
CA LEU A 366 19.06 -12.96 -7.05
C LEU A 366 18.77 -12.67 -8.54
N ILE A 367 18.47 -13.70 -9.32
CA ILE A 367 18.16 -13.58 -10.75
C ILE A 367 16.94 -12.66 -10.93
N PHE A 368 15.87 -12.87 -10.18
CA PHE A 368 14.68 -12.03 -10.27
C PHE A 368 14.98 -10.57 -9.87
N THR A 369 15.65 -10.33 -8.75
CA THR A 369 15.97 -8.97 -8.29
C THR A 369 16.82 -8.23 -9.32
N ILE A 370 17.87 -8.86 -9.87
CA ILE A 370 18.73 -8.25 -10.89
C ILE A 370 17.93 -7.97 -12.18
N THR A 371 17.15 -8.96 -12.65
CA THR A 371 16.39 -8.83 -13.89
C THR A 371 15.38 -7.69 -13.80
N PHE A 372 14.59 -7.64 -12.72
CA PHE A 372 13.61 -6.57 -12.53
C PHE A 372 14.27 -5.21 -12.34
N ASN A 373 15.35 -5.12 -11.55
CA ASN A 373 16.04 -3.85 -11.35
C ASN A 373 16.67 -3.30 -12.63
N LEU A 374 17.21 -4.16 -13.51
CA LEU A 374 17.66 -3.76 -14.85
C LEU A 374 16.52 -3.22 -15.72
N CYS A 375 15.32 -3.79 -15.61
CA CYS A 375 14.13 -3.28 -16.31
C CYS A 375 13.63 -1.94 -15.73
N PHE A 376 13.81 -1.69 -14.43
CA PHE A 376 13.37 -0.45 -13.80
C PHE A 376 14.18 0.77 -14.21
N ILE A 377 15.48 0.62 -14.49
CA ILE A 377 16.36 1.73 -14.86
C ILE A 377 15.83 2.52 -16.06
N PRO A 378 15.59 1.92 -17.24
CA PRO A 378 15.10 2.65 -18.40
C PRO A 378 13.71 3.25 -18.17
N LEU A 379 12.80 2.52 -17.50
CA LEU A 379 11.46 3.00 -17.20
C LEU A 379 11.48 4.22 -16.26
N ALA A 380 12.28 4.15 -15.18
CA ALA A 380 12.44 5.27 -14.25
C ALA A 380 13.04 6.50 -14.95
N VAL A 381 14.05 6.32 -15.82
CA VAL A 381 14.63 7.43 -16.60
C VAL A 381 13.61 8.04 -17.55
N MET A 382 12.76 7.23 -18.20
CA MET A 382 11.68 7.74 -19.06
C MET A 382 10.66 8.56 -18.25
N VAL A 383 10.20 8.04 -17.11
CA VAL A 383 9.26 8.76 -16.24
C VAL A 383 9.87 10.07 -15.72
N ILE A 384 11.14 10.06 -15.29
CA ILE A 384 11.85 11.26 -14.82
C ILE A 384 11.99 12.30 -15.93
N LYS A 385 12.36 11.88 -17.15
CA LYS A 385 12.52 12.77 -18.30
C LYS A 385 11.20 13.44 -18.66
N ASP A 386 10.11 12.68 -18.61
CA ASP A 386 8.78 13.20 -18.89
C ASP A 386 8.27 14.12 -17.79
N TYR A 387 8.50 13.80 -16.52
CA TYR A 387 8.18 14.72 -15.41
C TYR A 387 8.99 16.02 -15.45
N ARG A 388 10.22 15.96 -15.96
CA ARG A 388 11.04 17.16 -16.17
C ARG A 388 10.54 18.00 -17.34
N ARG A 389 9.98 17.37 -18.38
CA ARG A 389 9.42 18.03 -19.56
C ARG A 389 8.03 18.60 -19.28
N ASP A 390 7.25 17.90 -18.48
CA ASP A 390 5.82 18.13 -18.34
C ASP A 390 5.53 19.59 -17.98
N GLU A 391 4.78 20.21 -18.88
CA GLU A 391 4.37 21.59 -18.74
C GLU A 391 3.52 21.79 -17.49
N PHE A 392 2.93 20.77 -16.89
CA PHE A 392 2.17 20.92 -15.66
C PHE A 392 3.01 21.53 -14.53
N SER A 393 4.25 21.07 -14.33
CA SER A 393 5.19 21.71 -13.40
C SER A 393 5.45 23.15 -13.85
N LYS A 394 5.70 23.38 -15.13
CA LYS A 394 5.97 24.73 -15.67
C LYS A 394 4.75 25.67 -15.64
N ARG A 395 3.52 25.15 -15.71
CA ARG A 395 2.25 25.88 -15.70
C ARG A 395 1.87 26.18 -14.26
N LEU A 396 1.91 25.19 -13.36
CA LEU A 396 1.65 25.38 -11.93
C LEU A 396 2.67 26.35 -11.30
N PHE A 397 3.97 26.20 -11.62
CA PHE A 397 5.02 27.11 -11.14
C PHE A 397 5.22 28.35 -12.01
N GLY A 398 4.68 28.38 -13.22
CA GLY A 398 4.70 29.56 -14.09
C GLY A 398 3.86 30.70 -13.51
N VAL A 399 2.78 30.35 -12.80
CA VAL A 399 1.95 31.31 -12.06
C VAL A 399 2.69 31.87 -10.83
N PHE A 400 3.54 31.06 -10.17
CA PHE A 400 4.28 31.46 -8.97
C PHE A 400 5.77 31.01 -9.01
N PRO A 401 6.63 31.71 -9.76
CA PRO A 401 8.04 31.33 -9.89
C PRO A 401 8.78 31.34 -8.54
N ALA A 402 8.35 32.17 -7.59
CA ALA A 402 8.91 32.25 -6.24
C ALA A 402 8.69 30.97 -5.40
N ALA A 403 7.60 30.23 -5.62
CA ALA A 403 7.28 29.02 -4.85
C ALA A 403 8.01 27.76 -5.36
N ARG A 404 8.57 27.81 -6.58
CA ARG A 404 9.20 26.65 -7.23
C ARG A 404 10.44 26.15 -6.48
N ARG A 405 11.32 27.08 -6.09
CA ARG A 405 12.56 26.76 -5.37
C ARG A 405 12.28 26.14 -4.01
N PRO A 406 11.46 26.75 -3.11
CA PRO A 406 11.19 26.16 -1.80
C PRO A 406 10.49 24.80 -1.93
N LEU A 407 9.54 24.61 -2.85
CA LEU A 407 8.90 23.30 -3.03
C LEU A 407 9.91 22.21 -3.44
N LYS A 408 10.87 22.53 -4.32
CA LYS A 408 11.92 21.59 -4.69
C LYS A 408 12.78 21.21 -3.47
N ILE A 409 13.09 22.19 -2.62
CA ILE A 409 13.85 21.97 -1.37
C ILE A 409 13.05 21.06 -0.42
N TYR A 410 11.77 21.33 -0.21
CA TYR A 410 10.88 20.51 0.62
C TYR A 410 10.79 19.07 0.10
N SER A 411 10.64 18.89 -1.22
CA SER A 411 10.55 17.56 -1.84
C SER A 411 11.86 16.77 -1.66
N ILE A 412 13.01 17.42 -1.82
CA ILE A 412 14.32 16.77 -1.59
C ILE A 412 14.48 16.45 -0.11
N PHE A 413 14.12 17.35 0.80
CA PHE A 413 14.19 17.11 2.24
C PHE A 413 13.30 15.93 2.67
N ASP A 414 12.02 15.90 2.29
CA ASP A 414 11.09 14.78 2.57
C ASP A 414 11.65 13.44 2.07
N CYS A 415 12.18 13.45 0.84
CA CYS A 415 12.84 12.29 0.24
C CYS A 415 14.07 11.82 1.04
N VAL A 416 14.99 12.73 1.38
CA VAL A 416 16.23 12.40 2.12
C VAL A 416 15.90 11.88 3.52
N VAL A 417 14.92 12.47 4.22
CA VAL A 417 14.45 12.01 5.53
C VAL A 417 13.93 10.57 5.44
N ARG A 418 13.10 10.24 4.43
CA ARG A 418 12.58 8.87 4.25
C ARG A 418 13.68 7.84 3.93
N ILE A 419 14.64 8.20 3.07
CA ILE A 419 15.80 7.33 2.78
C ILE A 419 16.61 7.12 4.06
N ASN A 420 16.85 8.17 4.84
CA ASN A 420 17.56 8.09 6.11
C ASN A 420 16.84 7.16 7.11
N THR A 421 15.51 7.24 7.20
CA THR A 421 14.70 6.32 8.04
C THR A 421 14.85 4.87 7.56
N MET A 422 14.75 4.61 6.26
CA MET A 422 14.93 3.27 5.69
C MET A 422 16.32 2.69 6.02
N LEU A 423 17.38 3.48 5.85
CA LEU A 423 18.76 3.07 6.16
C LEU A 423 18.99 2.91 7.67
N SER A 424 18.37 3.75 8.51
CA SER A 424 18.45 3.65 9.96
C SER A 424 17.79 2.40 10.50
N ILE A 425 16.60 2.05 10.01
CA ILE A 425 15.94 0.79 10.37
C ILE A 425 16.76 -0.41 9.86
N SER A 426 17.33 -0.32 8.66
CA SER A 426 18.18 -1.38 8.11
C SER A 426 19.45 -1.59 8.93
N SER A 427 20.11 -0.51 9.35
CA SER A 427 21.28 -0.57 10.24
C SER A 427 20.94 -1.15 11.61
N LEU A 428 19.79 -0.77 12.19
CA LEU A 428 19.27 -1.33 13.45
C LEU A 428 19.08 -2.85 13.35
N LEU A 429 18.48 -3.31 12.24
CA LEU A 429 18.23 -4.73 12.00
C LEU A 429 19.52 -5.52 11.76
N LEU A 430 20.51 -4.94 11.08
CA LEU A 430 21.80 -5.61 10.87
C LEU A 430 22.61 -5.75 12.17
N ASN A 431 22.54 -4.76 13.06
CA ASN A 431 23.19 -4.88 14.37
C ASN A 431 22.58 -6.02 15.20
N LEU A 432 21.27 -6.26 15.10
CA LEU A 432 20.59 -7.37 15.79
C LEU A 432 21.11 -8.74 15.36
N TYR A 433 21.64 -8.87 14.15
CA TYR A 433 22.16 -10.14 13.64
C TYR A 433 23.54 -10.50 14.20
N ASN A 434 24.42 -9.52 14.41
CA ASN A 434 25.81 -9.79 14.77
C ASN A 434 26.02 -10.19 16.24
N VAL A 435 25.00 -10.09 17.09
CA VAL A 435 25.12 -10.34 18.53
C VAL A 435 24.50 -11.68 18.90
N THR A 436 25.23 -12.77 18.69
CA THR A 436 24.83 -14.13 19.12
C THR A 436 24.82 -14.32 20.66
N GLY A 437 24.99 -13.24 21.42
CA GLY A 437 24.73 -13.18 22.86
C GLY A 437 24.08 -11.85 23.18
N TYR A 438 22.77 -11.74 22.97
CA TYR A 438 22.03 -10.49 23.19
C TYR A 438 22.25 -9.97 24.61
N GLU A 439 23.15 -9.00 24.75
CA GLU A 439 23.15 -8.16 25.93
C GLU A 439 21.80 -7.43 25.98
N THR A 440 21.24 -7.32 27.17
CA THR A 440 19.94 -6.67 27.42
C THR A 440 19.86 -5.28 26.80
N VAL A 441 21.01 -4.60 26.68
CA VAL A 441 21.17 -3.28 26.06
C VAL A 441 20.77 -3.27 24.58
N ASP A 442 21.21 -4.23 23.77
CA ASP A 442 20.94 -4.25 22.32
C ASP A 442 19.45 -4.43 22.01
N ARG A 443 18.77 -5.26 22.82
CA ARG A 443 17.32 -5.47 22.70
C ARG A 443 16.55 -4.20 23.02
N VAL A 444 16.95 -3.52 24.10
CA VAL A 444 16.34 -2.25 24.51
C VAL A 444 16.56 -1.19 23.42
N LEU A 445 17.77 -1.09 22.88
CA LEU A 445 18.10 -0.18 21.79
C LEU A 445 17.25 -0.44 20.54
N LEU A 446 16.95 -1.69 20.21
CA LEU A 446 16.07 -2.01 19.08
C LEU A 446 14.61 -1.62 19.34
N ILE A 447 14.08 -2.02 20.50
CA ILE A 447 12.68 -1.75 20.88
C ILE A 447 12.40 -0.25 20.92
N ILE A 448 13.37 0.55 21.38
CA ILE A 448 13.25 2.01 21.47
C ILE A 448 13.65 2.68 20.14
N GLY A 449 14.69 2.17 19.48
CA GLY A 449 15.29 2.79 18.29
C GLY A 449 14.36 2.82 17.08
N ILE A 450 13.57 1.77 16.84
CA ILE A 450 12.61 1.75 15.72
C ILE A 450 11.50 2.81 15.92
N PRO A 451 10.75 2.83 17.05
CA PRO A 451 9.79 3.89 17.33
C PRO A 451 10.41 5.29 17.28
N LEU A 452 11.61 5.48 17.83
CA LEU A 452 12.30 6.77 17.82
C LEU A 452 12.58 7.25 16.38
N THR A 453 13.02 6.33 15.52
CA THR A 453 13.30 6.61 14.10
C THR A 453 12.02 6.96 13.32
N LEU A 454 10.90 6.29 13.63
CA LEU A 454 9.59 6.60 13.04
C LEU A 454 9.02 7.93 13.54
N LEU A 455 9.21 8.25 14.81
CA LEU A 455 8.83 9.53 15.40
C LEU A 455 9.65 10.66 14.77
N TRP A 456 10.96 10.45 14.59
CA TRP A 456 11.84 11.36 13.85
C TRP A 456 11.37 11.60 12.41
N LEU A 457 11.00 10.55 11.68
CA LEU A 457 10.40 10.66 10.34
C LEU A 457 9.12 11.53 10.36
N GLY A 458 8.21 11.22 11.28
CA GLY A 458 6.96 11.96 11.45
C GLY A 458 7.19 13.44 11.73
N MET A 459 8.17 13.77 12.58
CA MET A 459 8.55 15.15 12.88
C MET A 459 9.22 15.84 11.70
N GLY A 460 10.08 15.16 10.94
CA GLY A 460 10.68 15.69 9.71
C GLY A 460 9.62 16.06 8.67
N ILE A 461 8.66 15.16 8.42
CA ILE A 461 7.54 15.45 7.52
C ILE A 461 6.65 16.57 8.09
N GLY A 462 6.38 16.51 9.40
CA GLY A 462 5.56 17.49 10.12
C GLY A 462 6.14 18.90 10.06
N MET A 463 7.44 19.08 10.29
CA MET A 463 8.10 20.39 10.22
C MET A 463 8.03 20.99 8.82
N ALA A 464 8.23 20.18 7.77
CA ALA A 464 8.20 20.65 6.39
C ALA A 464 6.80 21.09 5.96
N ARG A 465 5.76 20.39 6.45
CA ARG A 465 4.36 20.70 6.10
C ARG A 465 3.74 21.80 6.96
N LEU A 466 4.01 21.79 8.26
CA LEU A 466 3.38 22.72 9.18
C LEU A 466 4.09 24.08 9.22
N GLU A 467 5.33 24.16 8.71
CA GLU A 467 6.22 25.34 8.78
C GLU A 467 6.37 25.86 10.22
N ASN A 468 6.37 24.96 11.21
CA ASN A 468 6.43 25.31 12.64
C ASN A 468 7.87 25.22 13.18
N TYR A 469 8.41 26.34 13.66
CA TYR A 469 9.75 26.42 14.27
C TYR A 469 9.91 25.55 15.52
N MET A 470 8.85 25.30 16.29
CA MET A 470 8.93 24.40 17.45
C MET A 470 9.19 22.95 17.01
N LEU A 471 8.54 22.48 15.93
CA LEU A 471 8.79 21.15 15.39
C LEU A 471 10.20 21.00 14.83
N VAL A 472 10.74 22.08 14.26
CA VAL A 472 12.13 22.13 13.79
C VAL A 472 13.10 21.93 14.96
N PHE A 473 12.90 22.65 16.07
CA PHE A 473 13.73 22.51 17.26
C PHE A 473 13.69 21.08 17.81
N ILE A 474 12.50 20.51 17.94
CA ILE A 474 12.33 19.12 18.40
C ILE A 474 12.99 18.14 17.41
N PHE A 475 12.83 18.35 16.09
CA PHE A 475 13.47 17.53 15.07
C PHE A 475 15.00 17.52 15.21
N TYR A 476 15.64 18.67 15.45
CA TYR A 476 17.09 18.73 15.67
C TYR A 476 17.53 18.01 16.96
N ILE A 477 16.77 18.13 18.05
CA ILE A 477 17.04 17.37 19.29
C ILE A 477 16.99 15.86 19.02
N PHE A 478 15.93 15.37 18.37
CA PHE A 478 15.81 13.96 18.03
C PHE A 478 16.89 13.48 17.06
N SER A 479 17.35 14.36 16.18
CA SER A 479 18.44 14.05 15.26
C SER A 479 19.77 13.82 15.99
N LEU A 480 20.02 14.53 17.11
CA LEU A 480 21.22 14.27 17.95
C LEU A 480 21.17 12.86 18.56
N PHE A 481 20.00 12.40 19.02
CA PHE A 481 19.84 11.04 19.53
C PHE A 481 20.09 10.00 18.42
N GLN A 482 19.58 10.24 17.22
CA GLN A 482 19.82 9.36 16.06
C GLN A 482 21.29 9.35 15.64
N PHE A 483 21.97 10.49 15.70
CA PHE A 483 23.42 10.57 15.46
C PHE A 483 24.23 9.80 16.51
N GLY A 484 23.89 9.94 17.79
CA GLY A 484 24.51 9.15 18.87
C GLY A 484 24.31 7.65 18.67
N PHE A 485 23.11 7.23 18.28
CA PHE A 485 22.81 5.83 17.94
C PHE A 485 23.63 5.33 16.75
N LEU A 486 23.81 6.15 15.71
CA LEU A 486 24.66 5.83 14.57
C LEU A 486 26.13 5.66 14.99
N GLY A 487 26.62 6.53 15.87
CA GLY A 487 27.95 6.41 16.46
C GLY A 487 28.13 5.09 17.22
N TYR A 488 27.13 4.70 18.03
CA TYR A 488 27.13 3.42 18.73
C TYR A 488 27.14 2.22 17.75
N SER A 489 26.32 2.27 16.70
CA SER A 489 26.28 1.25 15.64
C SER A 489 27.63 1.11 14.93
N PHE A 490 28.31 2.22 14.68
CA PHE A 490 29.63 2.22 14.08
C PHE A 490 30.70 1.66 15.03
N TYR A 491 30.65 2.04 16.31
CA TYR A 491 31.54 1.54 17.34
C TYR A 491 31.42 0.02 17.52
N THR A 492 30.20 -0.49 17.61
CA THR A 492 29.95 -1.94 17.73
C THR A 492 30.45 -2.69 16.50
N ALA A 493 30.19 -2.19 15.28
CA ALA A 493 30.73 -2.77 14.04
C ALA A 493 32.27 -2.85 14.06
N ILE A 494 32.95 -1.79 14.53
CA ILE A 494 34.42 -1.79 14.70
C ILE A 494 34.85 -2.82 15.73
N GLN A 495 34.24 -2.84 16.91
CA GLN A 495 34.58 -3.80 17.97
C GLN A 495 34.47 -5.24 17.46
N TYR A 496 33.39 -5.58 16.75
CA TYR A 496 33.23 -6.89 16.11
C TYR A 496 34.36 -7.19 15.10
N SER A 497 34.69 -6.24 14.22
CA SER A 497 35.78 -6.42 13.25
C SER A 497 37.14 -6.69 13.91
N THR A 498 37.42 -6.03 15.04
CA THR A 498 38.68 -6.18 15.78
C THR A 498 38.74 -7.50 16.55
N GLN A 499 37.63 -7.95 17.14
CA GLN A 499 37.55 -9.24 17.82
C GLN A 499 37.80 -10.40 16.85
N ILE A 500 37.25 -10.33 15.64
CA ILE A 500 37.50 -11.31 14.58
C ILE A 500 38.99 -11.30 14.20
N SER A 501 39.59 -10.12 14.05
CA SER A 501 41.01 -10.01 13.69
C SER A 501 41.92 -10.62 14.77
N ARG A 502 41.57 -10.49 16.07
CA ARG A 502 42.37 -10.99 17.21
C ARG A 502 42.13 -12.46 17.52
N GLY A 503 40.90 -12.96 17.40
CA GLY A 503 40.53 -14.36 17.67
C GLY A 503 41.15 -15.38 16.71
N SER A 504 41.75 -14.92 15.61
CA SER A 504 42.40 -15.77 14.60
C SER A 504 43.72 -16.39 15.08
N ALA A 505 44.30 -15.88 16.17
CA ALA A 505 45.64 -16.27 16.61
C ALA A 505 45.69 -17.53 17.52
N SER A 506 44.60 -17.93 18.18
CA SER A 506 44.67 -18.91 19.28
C SER A 506 43.89 -20.23 19.10
N SER A 507 43.06 -20.40 18.07
CA SER A 507 42.45 -21.72 17.74
C SER A 507 42.19 -21.86 16.23
N LEU A 508 43.00 -22.68 15.54
CA LEU A 508 43.27 -22.49 14.10
C LEU A 508 42.39 -23.33 13.14
N THR A 509 41.56 -24.26 13.60
CA THR A 509 40.90 -25.24 12.72
C THR A 509 39.38 -25.09 12.62
N THR A 510 38.66 -24.84 13.71
CA THR A 510 37.19 -24.68 13.68
C THR A 510 36.73 -23.24 13.40
N THR A 511 37.61 -22.26 13.60
CA THR A 511 37.32 -20.81 13.58
C THR A 511 37.43 -20.20 12.18
N LYS A 512 38.07 -20.89 11.22
CA LYS A 512 38.24 -20.38 9.84
C LYS A 512 36.91 -20.33 9.08
N ALA A 513 36.02 -21.31 9.29
CA ALA A 513 34.73 -21.37 8.60
C ALA A 513 33.77 -20.27 9.08
N THR A 514 33.79 -19.92 10.37
CA THR A 514 32.96 -18.84 10.93
C THR A 514 33.46 -17.44 10.57
N MET A 515 34.78 -17.24 10.46
CA MET A 515 35.33 -15.93 10.06
C MET A 515 35.00 -15.54 8.61
N ILE A 516 35.04 -16.48 7.68
CA ILE A 516 34.77 -16.21 6.26
C ILE A 516 33.34 -15.71 6.04
N ASN A 517 32.39 -16.16 6.87
CA ASN A 517 30.98 -15.73 6.79
C ASN A 517 30.74 -14.29 7.26
N LEU A 518 31.55 -13.78 8.21
CA LEU A 518 31.28 -12.50 8.83
C LEU A 518 31.80 -11.30 8.02
N VAL A 519 32.85 -11.51 7.21
CA VAL A 519 33.48 -10.44 6.41
C VAL A 519 32.49 -9.74 5.45
N PRO A 520 31.74 -10.44 4.57
CA PRO A 520 30.81 -9.77 3.66
C PRO A 520 29.67 -9.08 4.41
N VAL A 521 29.20 -9.66 5.53
CA VAL A 521 28.16 -9.03 6.37
C VAL A 521 28.67 -7.74 7.00
N LEU A 522 29.91 -7.74 7.50
CA LEU A 522 30.56 -6.54 8.03
C LEU A 522 30.76 -5.47 6.96
N GLN A 523 31.19 -5.84 5.75
CA GLN A 523 31.33 -4.88 4.64
C GLN A 523 29.99 -4.24 4.27
N VAL A 524 28.92 -5.04 4.19
CA VAL A 524 27.56 -4.54 3.96
C VAL A 524 27.10 -3.63 5.10
N LEU A 525 27.40 -4.00 6.35
CA LEU A 525 27.10 -3.20 7.52
C LEU A 525 27.83 -1.84 7.47
N TYR A 526 29.12 -1.82 7.12
CA TYR A 526 29.87 -0.57 6.95
C TYR A 526 29.26 0.31 5.87
N VAL A 527 28.95 -0.25 4.69
CA VAL A 527 28.31 0.49 3.60
C VAL A 527 26.97 1.06 4.06
N CYS A 528 26.17 0.28 4.78
CA CYS A 528 24.88 0.71 5.31
C CYS A 528 25.02 1.84 6.34
N ILE A 529 25.92 1.70 7.32
CA ILE A 529 26.13 2.72 8.35
C ILE A 529 26.70 4.00 7.73
N SER A 530 27.65 3.89 6.82
CA SER A 530 28.23 5.05 6.10
C SER A 530 27.19 5.76 5.24
N ALA A 531 26.37 5.00 4.50
CA ALA A 531 25.27 5.57 3.72
C ALA A 531 24.26 6.28 4.62
N ASN A 532 23.92 5.67 5.77
CA ASN A 532 22.99 6.23 6.73
C ASN A 532 23.53 7.52 7.36
N LEU A 533 24.81 7.54 7.76
CA LEU A 533 25.47 8.72 8.28
C LEU A 533 25.47 9.86 7.25
N LEU A 534 25.78 9.56 5.99
CA LEU A 534 25.75 10.53 4.91
C LEU A 534 24.33 11.09 4.70
N THR A 535 23.32 10.22 4.63
CA THR A 535 21.92 10.68 4.48
C THR A 535 21.44 11.46 5.69
N HIS A 536 21.95 11.16 6.89
CA HIS A 536 21.62 11.90 8.10
C HIS A 536 22.19 13.33 8.04
N ILE A 537 23.46 13.48 7.69
CA ILE A 537 24.10 14.80 7.51
C ILE A 537 23.36 15.60 6.42
N LEU A 538 23.03 14.95 5.30
CA LEU A 538 22.24 15.57 4.23
C LEU A 538 20.84 15.97 4.72
N SER A 539 20.17 15.15 5.54
CA SER A 539 18.85 15.46 6.08
C SER A 539 18.90 16.70 6.99
N MET A 540 19.94 16.83 7.81
CA MET A 540 20.16 17.98 8.69
C MET A 540 20.44 19.24 7.90
N GLY A 541 21.34 19.17 6.91
CA GLY A 541 21.66 20.30 6.04
C GLY A 541 20.46 20.77 5.21
N MET A 542 19.71 19.83 4.64
CA MET A 542 18.48 20.13 3.89
C MET A 542 17.36 20.63 4.80
N GLY A 543 17.27 20.12 6.04
CA GLY A 543 16.35 20.61 7.06
C GLY A 543 16.64 22.06 7.43
N PHE A 544 17.91 22.43 7.56
CA PHE A 544 18.32 23.81 7.82
C PHE A 544 18.02 24.73 6.64
N TRP A 545 18.19 24.23 5.42
CA TRP A 545 17.88 25.02 4.24
C TRP A 545 16.36 25.20 4.05
N CYS A 546 15.59 24.16 4.35
CA CYS A 546 14.14 24.14 4.39
C CYS A 546 13.58 25.20 5.37
N THR A 547 14.17 25.35 6.56
CA THR A 547 13.70 26.31 7.58
C THR A 547 13.96 27.76 7.22
N ARG A 548 15.05 28.05 6.49
CA ARG A 548 15.32 29.39 5.94
C ARG A 548 14.26 29.87 4.95
N HIS A 549 13.50 28.94 4.35
CA HIS A 549 12.45 29.23 3.40
C HIS A 549 11.02 29.18 3.98
N PHE A 550 10.87 28.98 5.30
CA PHE A 550 9.56 29.04 5.96
C PHE A 550 8.89 30.40 5.73
N LYS A 551 7.54 30.40 5.65
CA LYS A 551 6.69 31.56 5.36
C LYS A 551 6.80 32.13 3.94
N GLN A 552 7.69 31.60 3.10
CA GLN A 552 7.82 32.04 1.70
C GLN A 552 6.92 31.22 0.75
N GLY A 553 6.40 30.06 1.17
CA GLY A 553 5.91 29.04 0.23
C GLY A 553 4.46 28.55 0.37
N LEU A 554 3.99 28.17 1.56
CA LEU A 554 2.77 27.32 1.63
C LEU A 554 1.55 27.87 2.38
N LYS A 555 1.70 28.69 3.44
CA LYS A 555 0.56 28.95 4.34
C LYS A 555 -0.11 30.33 4.28
N GLU A 556 0.55 31.44 3.93
CA GLU A 556 0.01 32.69 4.48
C GLU A 556 -0.05 33.98 3.65
N LYS A 557 0.62 34.19 2.52
CA LYS A 557 0.62 35.55 1.93
C LYS A 557 0.50 35.70 0.41
N VAL A 558 0.58 34.61 -0.35
CA VAL A 558 0.49 34.71 -1.82
C VAL A 558 -0.96 34.69 -2.30
N PHE A 559 -1.81 33.85 -1.70
CA PHE A 559 -3.20 33.69 -2.15
C PHE A 559 -4.14 34.81 -1.65
N ASN A 560 -4.12 35.16 -0.36
CA ASN A 560 -5.17 36.03 0.21
C ASN A 560 -5.07 37.54 -0.06
N ASN A 561 -4.01 38.07 -0.70
CA ASN A 561 -3.87 39.54 -0.80
C ASN A 561 -3.36 40.04 -2.14
N LYS A 562 -2.52 39.27 -2.85
CA LYS A 562 -2.08 39.65 -4.21
C LYS A 562 -2.95 39.03 -5.30
N ILE A 563 -3.44 37.81 -5.12
CA ILE A 563 -4.35 37.21 -6.09
C ILE A 563 -5.69 37.93 -6.05
N ASP A 564 -6.25 38.20 -4.86
CA ASP A 564 -7.49 38.98 -4.77
C ASP A 564 -7.35 40.38 -5.39
N LYS A 565 -6.24 41.09 -5.15
CA LYS A 565 -5.98 42.39 -5.80
C LYS A 565 -5.74 42.27 -7.30
N TRP A 566 -5.08 41.22 -7.77
CA TRP A 566 -4.81 41.01 -9.20
C TRP A 566 -6.07 40.57 -9.95
N ILE A 567 -6.88 39.69 -9.36
CA ILE A 567 -8.20 39.30 -9.85
C ILE A 567 -9.10 40.54 -9.86
N GLN A 568 -9.20 41.29 -8.76
CA GLN A 568 -9.98 42.55 -8.73
C GLN A 568 -9.52 43.55 -9.80
N LYS A 569 -8.21 43.74 -9.98
CA LYS A 569 -7.67 44.67 -10.99
C LYS A 569 -7.95 44.20 -12.43
N ARG A 570 -7.93 42.89 -12.68
CA ARG A 570 -8.21 42.33 -14.01
C ARG A 570 -9.71 42.33 -14.33
N TRP A 571 -10.54 42.15 -13.30
CA TRP A 571 -12.01 42.28 -13.38
C TRP A 571 -12.48 43.74 -13.43
N SER A 572 -11.67 44.71 -13.01
CA SER A 572 -12.01 46.13 -13.14
C SER A 572 -11.58 46.74 -14.49
N GLN A 573 -10.80 46.00 -15.29
CA GLN A 573 -10.28 46.45 -16.59
C GLN A 573 -10.99 45.81 -17.79
N ASN A 574 -11.79 44.77 -17.54
CA ASN A 574 -12.71 44.15 -18.50
C ASN A 574 -14.14 44.42 -18.03
#